data_AF-A0A956D7Q3-F1
#
_entry.id   AF-A0A956D7Q3-F1
#
_cell.length_a   1.000
_cell.length_b   1.000
_cell.length_c   1.000
_cell.angle_alpha   90.00
_cell.angle_beta   90.00
_cell.angle_gamma   90.00
#
_symmetry.space_group_name_H-M   'P 1'
#
loop_
_entity.id
_entity.type
_entity.pdbx_description
1 polymer ?
#
loop_
_entity_poly.entity_id
_entity_poly.type
_entity_poly.pdbx_seq_one_letter_code
_entity_poly.pdbx_strand_id
1 'polypeptide(L)'
;MPRFSSILLVLALVSACDREEAVTPPTPEPTPEPTPVVEPEPEPVELQHPIDVWEDGSVARQLERRTAREDGLLIVELGEDWTPYLFSEVDAQTGERFPNAYRETFLALARGEIPSDHHGERAARDKYLELYGIPP
;
A
#
# COMPACT_ATOMS: atom_id res chain seq x y z
N MET A 1 -26.73 25.43 30.04
CA MET A 1 -26.74 26.43 31.13
C MET A 1 -26.56 25.69 32.46
N PRO A 2 -25.90 26.26 33.49
CA PRO A 2 -24.59 26.93 33.54
C PRO A 2 -23.71 26.29 34.66
N ARG A 3 -22.41 26.54 34.85
CA ARG A 3 -21.87 27.72 35.56
C ARG A 3 -20.35 27.61 35.72
N PHE A 4 -19.67 28.72 35.36
CA PHE A 4 -18.59 29.41 36.09
C PHE A 4 -17.53 28.57 36.82
N SER A 5 -16.25 28.83 36.53
CA SER A 5 -15.49 29.74 37.39
C SER A 5 -14.11 30.01 36.80
N SER A 6 -13.92 31.24 36.32
CA SER A 6 -12.60 31.84 36.20
C SER A 6 -11.90 31.80 37.55
N ILE A 7 -10.64 31.35 37.59
CA ILE A 7 -9.70 31.75 38.63
C ILE A 7 -8.53 32.43 37.94
N LEU A 8 -8.56 33.74 38.12
CA LEU A 8 -7.54 34.72 37.86
C LEU A 8 -6.34 34.42 38.78
N LEU A 9 -5.15 34.15 38.24
CA LEU A 9 -3.90 34.22 39.01
C LEU A 9 -3.03 35.31 38.40
N VAL A 10 -3.09 36.47 39.05
CA VAL A 10 -2.19 37.61 38.86
C VAL A 10 -0.83 37.23 39.42
N LEU A 11 0.23 37.30 38.61
CA LEU A 11 1.60 37.35 39.10
C LEU A 11 2.30 38.56 38.48
N ALA A 12 2.59 39.54 39.33
CA ALA A 12 3.32 40.75 39.00
C ALA A 12 4.84 40.48 39.00
N LEU A 13 5.54 40.95 37.97
CA LEU A 13 6.99 41.09 37.96
C LEU A 13 7.39 42.52 37.51
N VAL A 14 7.73 43.32 38.52
CA VAL A 14 8.94 44.13 38.74
C VAL A 14 9.71 44.75 37.54
N SER A 15 10.07 46.02 37.76
CA SER A 15 11.22 46.81 37.27
C SER A 15 11.21 47.42 35.87
N ALA A 16 10.94 48.74 35.88
CA ALA A 16 11.84 49.81 35.44
C ALA A 16 12.82 49.53 34.28
N CYS A 17 12.57 50.20 33.15
CA CYS A 17 13.63 50.73 32.27
C CYS A 17 13.17 52.06 31.66
N ASP A 18 14.00 53.06 31.93
CA ASP A 18 14.32 54.28 31.20
C ASP A 18 13.38 54.81 30.10
N ARG A 19 13.06 56.09 30.28
CA ARG A 19 12.55 56.98 29.25
C ARG A 19 13.73 57.44 28.38
N GLU A 20 13.91 56.81 27.22
CA GLU A 20 14.76 57.34 26.15
C GLU A 20 13.91 58.00 25.04
N GLU A 21 14.34 59.18 24.64
CA GLU A 21 13.82 60.00 23.56
C GLU A 21 13.77 59.22 22.25
N ALA A 22 12.61 59.28 21.57
CA ALA A 22 12.43 58.69 20.26
C ALA A 22 13.25 59.48 19.22
N VAL A 23 14.43 58.95 18.87
CA VAL A 23 15.07 59.24 17.58
C VAL A 23 14.41 58.34 16.55
N THR A 24 13.58 58.90 15.67
CA THR A 24 13.00 58.15 14.54
C THR A 24 14.11 57.66 13.61
N PRO A 25 14.31 56.34 13.44
CA PRO A 25 15.16 55.83 12.37
C PRO A 25 14.47 56.08 11.01
N PRO A 26 15.22 56.22 9.90
CA PRO A 26 14.62 56.29 8.59
C PRO A 26 13.87 55.00 8.29
N THR A 27 12.65 55.12 7.75
CA THR A 27 11.82 54.01 7.28
C THR A 27 12.64 53.07 6.40
N PRO A 28 12.78 51.77 6.73
CA PRO A 28 13.39 50.81 5.83
C PRO A 28 12.48 50.60 4.62
N GLU A 29 13.05 50.62 3.41
CA GLU A 29 12.35 50.25 2.19
C GLU A 29 11.74 48.84 2.32
N PRO A 30 10.53 48.60 1.77
CA PRO A 30 9.90 47.29 1.86
C PRO A 30 10.79 46.25 1.18
N THR A 31 11.24 45.27 1.97
CA THR A 31 11.87 44.06 1.44
C THR A 31 10.85 43.35 0.56
N PRO A 32 11.18 42.96 -0.69
CA PRO A 32 10.25 42.22 -1.53
C PRO A 32 9.86 40.92 -0.82
N GLU A 33 8.55 40.65 -0.73
CA GLU A 33 8.06 39.38 -0.19
C GLU A 33 8.67 38.23 -1.00
N PRO A 34 9.19 37.18 -0.34
CA PRO A 34 9.73 36.03 -1.05
C PRO A 34 8.61 35.39 -1.86
N THR A 35 8.82 35.30 -3.18
CA THR A 35 7.95 34.55 -4.09
C THR A 35 7.78 33.13 -3.53
N PRO A 36 6.54 32.63 -3.36
CA PRO A 36 6.35 31.27 -2.86
C PRO A 36 7.01 30.31 -3.85
N VAL A 37 7.98 29.54 -3.34
CA VAL A 37 8.57 28.43 -4.09
C VAL A 37 7.45 27.42 -4.28
N VAL A 38 6.93 27.33 -5.51
CA VAL A 38 5.96 26.32 -5.89
C VAL A 38 6.70 24.98 -5.85
N GLU A 39 6.44 24.18 -4.83
CA GLU A 39 6.93 22.80 -4.77
C GLU A 39 6.35 22.04 -5.98
N PRO A 40 7.19 21.39 -6.81
CA PRO A 40 6.71 20.70 -7.99
C PRO A 40 5.76 19.56 -7.56
N GLU A 41 4.61 19.48 -8.20
CA GLU A 41 3.65 18.40 -8.00
C GLU A 41 4.35 17.06 -8.28
N PRO A 42 4.25 16.07 -7.37
CA PRO A 42 4.94 14.80 -7.56
C PRO A 42 4.45 14.10 -8.83
N GLU A 43 5.39 13.65 -9.66
CA GLU A 43 5.06 12.92 -10.89
C GLU A 43 4.26 11.65 -10.57
N PRO A 44 3.30 11.26 -11.44
CA PRO A 44 2.52 10.05 -11.24
C PRO A 44 3.44 8.81 -11.17
N VAL A 45 3.32 8.04 -10.09
CA VAL A 45 4.09 6.80 -9.92
C VAL A 45 3.53 5.75 -10.89
N GLU A 46 4.35 5.25 -11.81
CA GLU A 46 3.96 4.13 -12.67
C GLU A 46 3.77 2.85 -11.84
N LEU A 47 2.65 2.17 -12.07
CA LEU A 47 2.33 0.89 -11.44
C LEU A 47 3.04 -0.24 -12.20
N GLN A 48 3.82 -1.04 -11.50
CA GLN A 48 4.54 -2.19 -12.06
C GLN A 48 3.64 -3.43 -12.11
N HIS A 49 2.86 -3.68 -11.05
CA HIS A 49 1.89 -4.77 -10.99
C HIS A 49 0.53 -4.23 -10.56
N PRO A 50 -0.21 -3.58 -11.47
CA PRO A 50 -1.51 -3.02 -11.15
C PRO A 50 -2.52 -4.11 -10.81
N ILE A 51 -3.32 -3.88 -9.78
CA ILE A 51 -4.51 -4.67 -9.47
C ILE A 51 -5.72 -3.75 -9.34
N ASP A 52 -6.89 -4.25 -9.73
CA ASP A 52 -8.14 -3.52 -9.63
C ASP A 52 -8.66 -3.52 -8.18
N VAL A 53 -8.99 -2.33 -7.68
CA VAL A 53 -9.77 -2.14 -6.45
C VAL A 53 -11.24 -2.15 -6.81
N TRP A 54 -11.99 -3.07 -6.22
CA TRP A 54 -13.43 -3.16 -6.39
C TRP A 54 -14.17 -2.51 -5.22
N GLU A 55 -15.01 -1.53 -5.53
CA GLU A 55 -15.91 -0.86 -4.58
C GLU A 55 -17.32 -0.83 -5.17
N ASP A 56 -18.33 -1.13 -4.35
CA ASP A 56 -19.75 -1.13 -4.74
C ASP A 56 -20.07 -1.91 -6.03
N GLY A 57 -19.34 -3.02 -6.26
CA GLY A 57 -19.54 -3.90 -7.41
C GLY A 57 -18.92 -3.40 -8.72
N SER A 58 -18.03 -2.42 -8.67
CA SER A 58 -17.32 -1.89 -9.85
C SER A 58 -15.85 -1.63 -9.57
N VAL A 59 -15.02 -1.56 -10.62
CA VAL A 59 -13.60 -1.16 -10.49
C VAL A 59 -13.53 0.33 -10.22
N ALA A 60 -13.08 0.70 -9.03
CA ALA A 60 -12.95 2.09 -8.60
C ALA A 60 -11.63 2.72 -9.03
N ARG A 61 -10.53 1.96 -8.90
CA ARG A 61 -9.16 2.41 -9.24
C ARG A 61 -8.23 1.22 -9.42
N GLN A 62 -7.02 1.48 -9.92
CA GLN A 62 -5.91 0.54 -9.87
C GLN A 62 -4.90 0.96 -8.81
N LEU A 63 -4.24 -0.03 -8.21
CA LEU A 63 -3.21 0.18 -7.21
C LEU A 63 -2.03 -0.79 -7.45
N GLU A 64 -0.87 -0.48 -6.91
CA GLU A 64 0.27 -1.40 -6.93
C GLU A 64 0.02 -2.58 -5.98
N ARG A 65 0.06 -3.82 -6.48
CA ARG A 65 -0.23 -5.02 -5.69
C ARG A 65 0.47 -5.06 -4.32
N ARG A 66 1.73 -4.62 -4.25
CA ARG A 66 2.54 -4.67 -3.03
C ARG A 66 2.01 -3.80 -1.89
N THR A 67 1.28 -2.73 -2.18
CA THR A 67 0.77 -1.79 -1.17
C THR A 67 -0.65 -2.13 -0.69
N ALA A 68 -1.35 -3.05 -1.36
CA ALA A 68 -2.76 -3.35 -1.08
C ALA A 68 -3.03 -3.70 0.38
N ARG A 69 -2.16 -4.51 0.99
CA ARG A 69 -2.31 -4.91 2.40
C ARG A 69 -2.07 -3.76 3.37
N GLU A 70 -1.17 -2.83 3.04
CA GLU A 70 -0.87 -1.64 3.84
C GLU A 70 -2.08 -0.69 3.83
N ASP A 71 -2.79 -0.64 2.71
CA ASP A 71 -4.05 0.09 2.52
C ASP A 71 -5.26 -0.61 3.18
N GLY A 72 -5.06 -1.74 3.88
CA GLY A 72 -6.14 -2.49 4.53
C GLY A 72 -7.02 -3.28 3.57
N LEU A 73 -6.59 -3.48 2.32
CA LEU A 73 -7.33 -4.21 1.30
C LEU A 73 -6.97 -5.70 1.33
N LEU A 74 -7.98 -6.55 1.08
CA LEU A 74 -7.79 -7.97 0.84
C LEU A 74 -7.57 -8.21 -0.66
N ILE A 75 -6.46 -8.86 -1.00
CA ILE A 75 -6.22 -9.33 -2.36
C ILE A 75 -6.98 -10.65 -2.55
N VAL A 76 -7.86 -10.68 -3.54
CA VAL A 76 -8.54 -11.89 -4.00
C VAL A 76 -7.97 -12.26 -5.36
N GLU A 77 -7.27 -13.40 -5.45
CA GLU A 77 -6.80 -13.92 -6.73
C GLU A 77 -7.91 -14.72 -7.41
N LEU A 78 -8.32 -14.26 -8.59
CA LEU A 78 -9.31 -14.93 -9.44
C LEU A 78 -8.70 -15.44 -10.75
N GLY A 79 -7.36 -15.43 -10.85
CA GLY A 79 -6.62 -15.90 -12.01
C GLY A 79 -6.51 -17.42 -12.07
N GLU A 80 -6.33 -17.93 -13.29
CA GLU A 80 -6.15 -19.36 -13.59
C GLU A 80 -4.75 -19.89 -13.26
N ASP A 81 -3.85 -19.02 -12.81
CA ASP A 81 -2.46 -19.31 -12.47
C ASP A 81 -2.21 -19.36 -10.95
N TRP A 82 -3.28 -19.30 -10.15
CA TRP A 82 -3.18 -19.43 -8.71
C TRP A 82 -2.67 -20.82 -8.31
N THR A 83 -1.73 -20.83 -7.37
CA THR A 83 -1.19 -22.05 -6.78
C THR A 83 -0.97 -21.87 -5.28
N PRO A 84 -1.02 -22.94 -4.47
CA PRO A 84 -0.56 -22.91 -3.10
C PRO A 84 0.86 -22.34 -2.94
N TYR A 85 1.13 -21.70 -1.79
CA TYR A 85 2.44 -21.07 -1.50
C TYR A 85 3.63 -22.04 -1.61
N LEU A 86 3.41 -23.34 -1.42
CA LEU A 86 4.43 -24.38 -1.61
C LEU A 86 5.01 -24.42 -3.04
N PHE A 87 4.28 -23.91 -4.03
CA PHE A 87 4.69 -23.84 -5.43
C PHE A 87 5.14 -22.43 -5.85
N SER A 88 5.49 -21.58 -4.89
CA SER A 88 6.06 -20.25 -5.17
C SER A 88 7.43 -20.40 -5.83
N GLU A 89 7.63 -19.72 -6.95
CA GLU A 89 8.87 -19.75 -7.72
C GLU A 89 9.70 -18.48 -7.57
N VAL A 90 9.33 -17.60 -6.64
CA VAL A 90 10.02 -16.33 -6.38
C VAL A 90 10.26 -16.23 -4.88
N ASP A 91 11.50 -15.98 -4.48
CA ASP A 91 11.82 -15.64 -3.09
C ASP A 91 11.30 -14.24 -2.77
N ALA A 92 10.51 -14.12 -1.69
CA ALA A 92 9.83 -12.86 -1.37
C ALA A 92 10.80 -11.79 -0.82
N GLN A 93 12.01 -12.15 -0.41
CA GLN A 93 13.01 -11.28 0.18
C GLN A 93 14.07 -10.84 -0.84
N THR A 94 14.51 -11.76 -1.70
CA THR A 94 15.58 -11.52 -2.68
C THR A 94 15.04 -11.30 -4.11
N GLY A 95 13.82 -11.75 -4.40
CA GLY A 95 13.25 -11.75 -5.75
C GLY A 95 13.84 -12.78 -6.69
N GLU A 96 14.72 -13.67 -6.19
CA GLU A 96 15.33 -14.73 -7.00
C GLU A 96 14.29 -15.75 -7.45
N ARG A 97 14.42 -16.22 -8.70
CA ARG A 97 13.51 -17.22 -9.28
C ARG A 97 14.02 -18.64 -9.09
N PHE A 98 13.15 -19.51 -8.57
CA PHE A 98 13.41 -20.93 -8.37
C PHE A 98 12.29 -21.75 -9.03
N PRO A 99 12.53 -22.34 -10.22
CA PRO A 99 11.49 -23.05 -10.93
C PRO A 99 11.03 -24.30 -10.15
N ASN A 100 9.73 -24.54 -10.15
CA ASN A 100 9.10 -25.72 -9.57
C ASN A 100 8.38 -26.50 -10.67
N ALA A 101 9.00 -27.60 -11.13
CA ALA A 101 8.46 -28.41 -12.22
C ALA A 101 7.04 -28.95 -11.95
N TYR A 102 6.64 -29.14 -10.69
CA TYR A 102 5.31 -29.63 -10.36
C TYR A 102 4.23 -28.56 -10.46
N ARG A 103 4.60 -27.26 -10.50
CA ARG A 103 3.67 -26.14 -10.67
C ARG A 103 2.82 -26.32 -11.93
N GLU A 104 3.45 -26.67 -13.04
CA GLU A 104 2.76 -26.87 -14.32
C GLU A 104 1.75 -28.02 -14.24
N THR A 105 2.14 -29.13 -13.63
CA THR A 105 1.27 -30.29 -13.39
C THR A 105 0.07 -29.90 -12.52
N PHE A 106 0.28 -29.16 -11.42
CA PHE A 106 -0.80 -28.70 -10.56
C PHE A 106 -1.79 -27.83 -11.34
N LEU A 107 -1.29 -26.87 -12.13
CA LEU A 107 -2.13 -25.98 -12.92
C LEU A 107 -2.92 -26.73 -14.00
N ALA A 108 -2.32 -27.70 -14.67
CA ALA A 108 -3.03 -28.55 -15.63
C ALA A 108 -4.18 -29.31 -14.96
N LEU A 109 -3.89 -29.98 -13.85
CA LEU A 109 -4.89 -30.72 -13.08
C LEU A 109 -6.01 -29.81 -12.54
N ALA A 110 -5.69 -28.59 -12.11
CA ALA A 110 -6.67 -27.61 -11.63
C ALA A 110 -7.62 -27.14 -12.73
N ARG A 111 -7.17 -27.15 -14.00
CA ARG A 111 -8.00 -26.90 -15.18
C ARG A 111 -8.73 -28.17 -15.69
N GLY A 112 -8.59 -29.30 -15.01
CA GLY A 112 -9.14 -30.59 -15.44
C GLY A 112 -8.39 -31.23 -16.61
N GLU A 113 -7.20 -30.73 -16.94
CA GLU A 113 -6.31 -31.32 -17.95
C GLU A 113 -5.53 -32.47 -17.32
N ILE A 114 -5.34 -33.58 -18.05
CA ILE A 114 -4.56 -34.73 -17.59
C ILE A 114 -3.26 -34.80 -18.39
N PRO A 115 -2.11 -34.43 -17.80
CA PRO A 115 -0.81 -34.51 -18.47
C PRO A 115 -0.47 -35.93 -18.93
N SER A 116 0.26 -36.06 -20.04
CA SER A 116 0.72 -37.37 -20.55
C SER A 116 2.02 -37.81 -19.86
N ASP A 117 2.00 -37.88 -18.54
CA ASP A 117 3.13 -38.30 -17.71
C ASP A 117 2.66 -39.16 -16.52
N HIS A 118 3.60 -39.57 -15.67
CA HIS A 118 3.29 -40.37 -14.50
C HIS A 118 2.36 -39.67 -13.48
N HIS A 119 2.29 -38.34 -13.47
CA HIS A 119 1.38 -37.59 -12.61
C HIS A 119 -0.05 -37.63 -13.15
N GLY A 120 -0.23 -37.43 -14.46
CA GLY A 120 -1.54 -37.54 -15.09
C GLY A 120 -2.09 -38.97 -15.09
N GLU A 121 -1.25 -39.98 -15.30
CA GLU A 121 -1.64 -41.39 -15.14
C GLU A 121 -2.16 -41.68 -13.73
N ARG A 122 -1.51 -41.11 -12.71
CA ARG A 122 -1.93 -41.23 -11.32
C ARG A 122 -3.25 -40.50 -11.08
N ALA A 123 -3.37 -39.26 -11.54
CA ALA A 123 -4.59 -38.47 -11.42
C ALA A 123 -5.82 -39.17 -12.04
N ALA A 124 -5.67 -39.70 -13.26
CA ALA A 124 -6.73 -40.43 -13.95
C ALA A 124 -7.20 -41.68 -13.19
N ARG A 125 -6.26 -42.38 -12.53
CA ARG A 125 -6.57 -43.57 -11.72
C ARG A 125 -7.22 -43.22 -10.39
N ASP A 126 -6.71 -42.19 -9.71
CA ASP A 126 -7.09 -41.85 -8.33
C ASP A 126 -8.44 -41.09 -8.28
N LYS A 127 -8.90 -40.52 -9.42
CA LYS A 127 -10.21 -39.87 -9.67
C LYS A 127 -10.56 -38.63 -8.85
N TYR A 128 -10.01 -38.49 -7.64
CA TYR A 128 -10.22 -37.36 -6.75
C TYR A 128 -8.92 -36.57 -6.64
N LEU A 129 -8.97 -35.30 -7.07
CA LEU A 129 -7.82 -34.39 -7.00
C LEU A 129 -7.77 -33.62 -5.67
N GLU A 130 -8.76 -33.81 -4.80
CA GLU A 130 -8.82 -33.20 -3.46
C GLU A 130 -7.58 -33.51 -2.62
N LEU A 131 -6.98 -34.70 -2.81
CA LEU A 131 -5.72 -35.09 -2.17
C LEU A 131 -4.54 -34.22 -2.58
N TYR A 132 -4.63 -33.53 -3.72
CA TYR A 132 -3.66 -32.58 -4.23
C TYR A 132 -4.08 -31.12 -3.94
N GLY A 133 -5.14 -30.91 -3.14
CA GLY A 133 -5.66 -29.58 -2.81
C GLY A 133 -6.48 -28.95 -3.93
N ILE A 134 -6.93 -29.73 -4.91
CA ILE A 134 -7.76 -29.28 -6.03
C ILE A 134 -9.22 -29.64 -5.73
N PRO A 135 -10.11 -28.67 -5.47
CA PRO A 135 -11.53 -28.92 -5.21
C PRO A 135 -12.26 -29.44 -6.46
N PRO A 136 -13.43 -30.12 -6.30
CA PRO A 136 -14.21 -30.68 -7.41
C PRO A 136 -14.87 -29.61 -8.29
#